data_AF-A0AA39RHS8-F1
#
_entry.id   AF-A0AA39RHS8-F1
#
_cell.length_a   1.000
_cell.length_b   1.000
_cell.length_c   1.000
_cell.angle_alpha   90.00
_cell.angle_beta   90.00
_cell.angle_gamma   90.00
#
_symmetry.space_group_name_H-M   'P 1'
#
loop_
_entity.id
_entity.type
_entity.pdbx_description
1 polymer ?
#
loop_
_entity_poly.entity_id
_entity_poly.type
_entity_poly.pdbx_seq_one_letter_code
_entity_poly.pdbx_strand_id
1 'polypeptide(L)'
;MDSQLSLIEQSFNNRYSSWVRDALDDLPDNFTITDPSISGHPIVFASRGFLKMSGYSREEVIGRNGRFFQGPRTNRRSVMEIREAIRQERAIEVPIVSKKHRRNNGVSFSEDGEPGGLREIVFGSCRREVCSDSLLDLDRVLALDSDSRGLEIQDSCEASDLEKHRAATAIDNVLSVLINYSESTGRSVCGKRCNLPRMINISSSLHISLGRIKQSFVLTDPHLPDMPIVYASDAFLKMTGYDRHEVLGHNCSFLNGLDTDTATLNQIEESIRTERACTVRILNYRKDNSSFWNFLHISPVRNASGKIAYFVSVQIDEGSKNQDRHGLSPEMRQLSAVGTIKVAVRSLSMSAGTSKS
;
A
#
# COMPACT_ATOMS: atom_id res chain seq x y z
N MET A 1 -10.39 10.05 -18.68
CA MET A 1 -10.62 8.73 -18.06
C MET A 1 -9.65 7.69 -18.64
N ASP A 2 -9.39 7.72 -19.95
CA ASP A 2 -8.46 6.79 -20.62
C ASP A 2 -7.00 6.89 -20.15
N SER A 3 -6.55 8.08 -19.73
CA SER A 3 -5.17 8.29 -19.24
C SER A 3 -4.87 7.64 -17.88
N GLN A 4 -5.89 7.42 -17.04
CA GLN A 4 -5.70 6.84 -15.71
C GLN A 4 -5.73 5.31 -15.76
N LEU A 5 -6.59 4.73 -16.62
CA LEU A 5 -6.59 3.30 -16.91
C LEU A 5 -5.29 2.86 -17.59
N SER A 6 -4.77 3.67 -18.54
CA SER A 6 -3.48 3.38 -19.16
C SER A 6 -2.33 3.39 -18.15
N LEU A 7 -2.34 4.30 -17.17
CA LEU A 7 -1.33 4.35 -16.10
C LEU A 7 -1.40 3.13 -15.15
N ILE A 8 -2.60 2.63 -14.87
CA ILE A 8 -2.83 1.47 -14.00
C ILE A 8 -2.38 0.18 -14.71
N GLU A 9 -2.76 0.00 -15.97
CA GLU A 9 -2.29 -1.13 -16.78
C GLU A 9 -0.78 -1.07 -17.01
N GLN A 10 -0.23 0.13 -17.22
CA GLN A 10 1.21 0.36 -17.28
C GLN A 10 1.90 0.03 -15.96
N SER A 11 1.26 0.16 -14.80
CA SER A 11 1.91 -0.14 -13.52
C SER A 11 2.38 -1.60 -13.42
N PHE A 12 1.55 -2.53 -13.90
CA PHE A 12 1.93 -3.94 -13.96
C PHE A 12 2.89 -4.19 -15.12
N ASN A 13 2.61 -3.68 -16.32
CA ASN A 13 3.44 -3.88 -17.53
C ASN A 13 4.85 -3.28 -17.44
N ASN A 14 5.01 -2.17 -16.72
CA ASN A 14 6.31 -1.53 -16.54
C ASN A 14 7.20 -2.35 -15.59
N ARG A 15 6.57 -3.07 -14.65
CA ARG A 15 7.27 -3.96 -13.71
C ARG A 15 7.52 -5.34 -14.29
N TYR A 16 6.55 -5.88 -15.01
CA TYR A 16 6.53 -7.23 -15.55
C TYR A 16 6.22 -7.21 -17.04
N SER A 17 6.98 -7.96 -17.83
CA SER A 17 6.74 -8.07 -19.28
C SER A 17 5.35 -8.66 -19.59
N SER A 18 4.88 -8.49 -20.82
CA SER A 18 3.63 -9.10 -21.30
C SER A 18 3.62 -10.61 -21.11
N TRP A 19 4.78 -11.28 -21.24
CA TRP A 19 4.92 -12.72 -21.03
C TRP A 19 4.54 -13.17 -19.61
N VAL A 20 4.80 -12.35 -18.58
CA VAL A 20 4.39 -12.67 -17.20
C VAL A 20 2.88 -12.69 -17.06
N ARG A 21 2.17 -11.80 -17.76
CA ARG A 21 0.71 -11.82 -17.76
C ARG A 21 0.16 -13.08 -18.40
N ASP A 22 0.75 -13.51 -19.51
CA ASP A 22 0.33 -14.75 -20.18
C ASP A 22 0.56 -15.96 -19.26
N ALA A 23 1.75 -16.04 -18.63
CA ALA A 23 2.05 -17.10 -17.67
C ALA A 23 1.13 -17.09 -16.43
N LEU A 24 0.69 -15.91 -15.96
CA LEU A 24 -0.29 -15.80 -14.88
C LEU A 24 -1.73 -16.12 -15.35
N ASP A 25 -2.07 -15.81 -16.60
CA ASP A 25 -3.36 -16.15 -17.22
C ASP A 25 -3.51 -17.66 -17.44
N ASP A 26 -2.40 -18.38 -17.57
CA ASP A 26 -2.34 -19.84 -17.70
C ASP A 26 -2.49 -20.58 -16.36
N LEU A 27 -2.40 -19.88 -15.23
CA LEU A 27 -2.66 -20.49 -13.92
C LEU A 27 -4.15 -20.84 -13.79
N PRO A 28 -4.48 -22.04 -13.25
CA PRO A 28 -5.87 -22.48 -13.10
C PRO A 28 -6.62 -21.75 -11.98
N ASP A 29 -5.92 -20.97 -11.16
CA ASP A 29 -6.42 -20.37 -9.94
C ASP A 29 -7.20 -19.06 -10.18
N ASN A 30 -8.15 -18.77 -9.29
CA ASN A 30 -8.98 -17.57 -9.32
C ASN A 30 -8.39 -16.50 -8.41
N PHE A 31 -7.64 -15.54 -8.97
CA PHE A 31 -6.96 -14.53 -8.16
C PHE A 31 -6.93 -13.16 -8.84
N THR A 32 -6.68 -12.15 -8.01
CA THR A 32 -6.41 -10.77 -8.43
C THR A 32 -5.12 -10.30 -7.79
N ILE A 33 -4.35 -9.48 -8.50
CA ILE A 33 -3.17 -8.79 -7.95
C ILE A 33 -3.51 -7.31 -7.83
N THR A 34 -3.29 -6.75 -6.65
CA THR A 34 -3.44 -5.30 -6.39
C THR A 34 -2.08 -4.65 -6.24
N ASP A 35 -2.01 -3.37 -6.59
CA ASP A 35 -0.78 -2.59 -6.44
C ASP A 35 -0.91 -1.62 -5.24
N PRO A 36 -0.25 -1.92 -4.10
CA PRO A 36 -0.32 -1.06 -2.92
C PRO A 36 0.41 0.27 -3.12
N SER A 37 1.26 0.41 -4.14
CA SER A 37 1.99 1.66 -4.42
C SER A 37 1.15 2.73 -5.12
N ILE A 38 -0.07 2.40 -5.54
CA ILE A 38 -1.03 3.32 -6.11
C ILE A 38 -2.14 3.59 -5.08
N SER A 39 -2.49 4.87 -4.91
CA SER A 39 -3.56 5.28 -4.00
C SER A 39 -4.83 4.48 -4.25
N GLY A 40 -5.41 3.96 -3.17
CA GLY A 40 -6.61 3.14 -3.24
C GLY A 40 -6.37 1.70 -3.67
N HIS A 41 -5.13 1.20 -3.71
CA HIS A 41 -4.77 -0.20 -3.94
C HIS A 41 -5.56 -0.85 -5.09
N PRO A 42 -5.47 -0.30 -6.31
CA PRO A 42 -6.21 -0.78 -7.45
C PRO A 42 -5.80 -2.20 -7.82
N ILE A 43 -6.75 -2.97 -8.34
CA ILE A 43 -6.50 -4.24 -9.00
C ILE A 43 -5.79 -3.93 -10.31
N VAL A 44 -4.61 -4.51 -10.48
CA VAL A 44 -3.74 -4.35 -11.67
C VAL A 44 -3.67 -5.61 -12.52
N PHE A 45 -4.18 -6.74 -12.00
CA PHE A 45 -4.33 -7.99 -12.71
C PHE A 45 -5.51 -8.80 -12.14
N ALA A 46 -6.23 -9.50 -13.01
CA ALA A 46 -7.28 -10.45 -12.66
C ALA A 46 -7.17 -11.66 -13.57
N SER A 47 -7.07 -12.86 -12.99
CA SER A 47 -6.93 -14.10 -13.76
C SER A 47 -8.19 -14.39 -14.57
N ARG A 48 -8.05 -15.14 -15.68
CA ARG A 48 -9.19 -15.57 -16.50
C ARG A 48 -10.21 -16.36 -15.68
N GLY A 49 -9.73 -17.22 -14.78
CA GLY A 49 -10.57 -17.97 -13.85
C GLY A 49 -11.40 -17.04 -12.95
N PHE A 50 -10.78 -15.99 -12.40
CA PHE A 50 -11.48 -14.99 -11.60
C PHE A 50 -12.56 -14.24 -12.39
N LEU A 51 -12.25 -13.79 -13.61
CA LEU A 51 -13.21 -13.07 -14.45
C LEU A 51 -14.40 -13.97 -14.81
N LYS A 52 -14.15 -15.22 -15.18
CA LYS A 52 -15.19 -16.22 -15.47
C LYS A 52 -16.05 -16.53 -14.25
N MET A 53 -15.44 -16.71 -13.08
CA MET A 53 -16.14 -17.00 -11.82
C MET A 53 -17.00 -15.81 -11.36
N SER A 54 -16.46 -14.60 -11.43
CA SER A 54 -17.14 -13.41 -10.90
C SER A 54 -18.20 -12.83 -11.85
N GLY A 55 -18.01 -13.05 -13.16
CA GLY A 55 -18.86 -12.51 -14.22
C GLY A 55 -18.56 -11.05 -14.57
N TYR A 56 -17.49 -10.45 -14.02
CA TYR A 56 -17.03 -9.13 -14.43
C TYR A 56 -16.08 -9.21 -15.61
N SER A 57 -16.18 -8.24 -16.52
CA SER A 57 -15.17 -8.03 -17.56
C SER A 57 -13.86 -7.51 -16.97
N ARG A 58 -12.77 -7.65 -17.73
CA ARG A 58 -11.45 -7.18 -17.30
C ARG A 58 -11.46 -5.66 -17.10
N GLU A 59 -12.13 -4.94 -18.00
CA GLU A 59 -12.24 -3.48 -18.01
C GLU A 59 -13.02 -2.94 -16.81
N GLU A 60 -13.98 -3.72 -16.29
CA GLU A 60 -14.73 -3.36 -15.09
C GLU A 60 -13.91 -3.53 -13.80
N VAL A 61 -13.00 -4.51 -13.78
CA VAL A 61 -12.23 -4.90 -12.58
C VAL A 61 -10.93 -4.11 -12.45
N ILE A 62 -10.20 -3.94 -13.56
CA ILE A 62 -8.90 -3.27 -13.54
C ILE A 62 -9.07 -1.81 -13.10
N GLY A 63 -8.22 -1.37 -12.17
CA GLY A 63 -8.27 -0.03 -11.58
C GLY A 63 -9.26 0.13 -10.42
N ARG A 64 -10.10 -0.86 -10.14
CA ARG A 64 -10.98 -0.85 -8.96
C ARG A 64 -10.22 -1.31 -7.72
N ASN A 65 -10.63 -0.82 -6.55
CA ASN A 65 -10.20 -1.40 -5.28
C ASN A 65 -11.03 -2.66 -4.98
N GLY A 66 -10.44 -3.68 -4.34
CA GLY A 66 -11.13 -4.93 -3.97
C GLY A 66 -12.40 -4.76 -3.13
N ARG A 67 -12.60 -3.60 -2.47
CA ARG A 67 -13.88 -3.22 -1.84
C ARG A 67 -15.07 -3.22 -2.80
N PHE A 68 -14.82 -3.11 -4.10
CA PHE A 68 -15.82 -3.17 -5.17
C PHE A 68 -16.64 -4.47 -5.13
N PHE A 69 -16.07 -5.57 -4.63
CA PHE A 69 -16.77 -6.84 -4.48
C PHE A 69 -17.59 -6.95 -3.17
N GLN A 70 -17.63 -5.91 -2.33
CA GLN A 70 -18.36 -5.93 -1.07
C GLN A 70 -19.81 -5.48 -1.27
N GLY A 71 -20.76 -6.30 -0.84
CA GLY A 71 -22.19 -6.03 -0.93
C GLY A 71 -22.88 -5.92 0.44
N PRO A 72 -24.21 -5.68 0.48
CA PRO A 72 -24.96 -5.57 1.72
C PRO A 72 -24.91 -6.81 2.64
N ARG A 73 -24.55 -7.97 2.08
CA ARG A 73 -24.40 -9.24 2.80
C ARG A 73 -22.97 -9.51 3.28
N THR A 74 -22.03 -8.63 2.95
CA THR A 74 -20.63 -8.77 3.36
C THR A 74 -20.49 -8.54 4.87
N ASN A 75 -19.83 -9.47 5.55
CA ASN A 75 -19.62 -9.43 6.98
C ASN A 75 -18.65 -8.30 7.35
N ARG A 76 -19.14 -7.34 8.14
CA ARG A 76 -18.35 -6.19 8.58
C ARG A 76 -17.14 -6.58 9.43
N ARG A 77 -17.24 -7.65 10.22
CA ARG A 77 -16.13 -8.16 11.04
C ARG A 77 -14.99 -8.66 10.15
N SER A 78 -15.33 -9.48 9.16
CA SER A 78 -14.37 -9.99 8.17
C SER A 78 -13.72 -8.86 7.38
N VAL A 79 -14.46 -7.80 7.03
CA VAL A 79 -13.88 -6.61 6.38
C VAL A 79 -12.89 -5.87 7.30
N MET A 80 -13.19 -5.73 8.59
CA MET A 80 -12.25 -5.13 9.54
C MET A 80 -11.00 -5.99 9.71
N GLU A 81 -11.17 -7.31 9.79
CA GLU A 81 -10.07 -8.27 9.88
C GLU A 81 -9.17 -8.22 8.63
N ILE A 82 -9.75 -8.13 7.42
CA ILE A 82 -9.01 -7.92 6.17
C ILE A 82 -8.25 -6.59 6.20
N ARG A 83 -8.90 -5.50 6.62
CA ARG A 83 -8.25 -4.18 6.69
C ARG A 83 -7.08 -4.18 7.64
N GLU A 84 -7.25 -4.80 8.80
CA GLU A 84 -6.18 -4.88 9.81
C GLU A 84 -5.04 -5.78 9.35
N ALA A 85 -5.35 -6.91 8.68
CA ALA A 85 -4.35 -7.76 8.07
C ALA A 85 -3.55 -7.05 6.98
N ILE A 86 -4.20 -6.27 6.12
CA ILE A 86 -3.52 -5.43 5.11
C ILE A 86 -2.63 -4.40 5.80
N ARG A 87 -3.12 -3.73 6.85
CA ARG A 87 -2.37 -2.72 7.62
C ARG A 87 -1.14 -3.32 8.32
N GLN A 88 -1.25 -4.55 8.81
CA GLN A 88 -0.18 -5.29 9.48
C GLN A 88 0.67 -6.14 8.53
N GLU A 89 0.40 -6.09 7.22
CA GLU A 89 1.06 -6.95 6.21
C GLU A 89 1.00 -8.44 6.57
N ARG A 90 -0.14 -8.89 7.12
CA ARG A 90 -0.38 -10.27 7.54
C ARG A 90 -1.24 -10.99 6.52
N ALA A 91 -0.86 -12.23 6.20
CA ALA A 91 -1.76 -13.15 5.51
C ALA A 91 -2.98 -13.43 6.41
N ILE A 92 -4.17 -13.42 5.80
CA ILE A 92 -5.42 -13.69 6.51
C ILE A 92 -6.37 -14.49 5.65
N GLU A 93 -7.13 -15.36 6.30
CA GLU A 93 -8.25 -16.10 5.74
C GLU A 93 -9.49 -15.69 6.51
N VAL A 94 -10.53 -15.21 5.82
CA VAL A 94 -11.80 -14.86 6.47
C VAL A 94 -13.00 -15.23 5.60
N PRO A 95 -14.09 -15.72 6.21
CA PRO A 95 -15.37 -15.86 5.52
C PRO A 95 -16.01 -14.49 5.28
N ILE A 96 -16.46 -14.20 4.06
CA ILE A 96 -16.89 -12.84 3.67
C ILE A 96 -18.40 -12.60 3.88
N VAL A 97 -19.23 -13.61 4.20
CA VAL A 97 -20.71 -13.48 4.25
C VAL A 97 -21.26 -13.49 5.69
N SER A 98 -22.24 -12.61 6.01
CA SER A 98 -23.03 -12.66 7.26
C SER A 98 -24.38 -13.36 7.05
N LYS A 99 -24.80 -14.26 7.96
CA LYS A 99 -26.18 -14.77 8.03
C LYS A 99 -27.05 -13.90 8.97
N LYS A 100 -28.31 -13.66 8.60
CA LYS A 100 -29.33 -12.99 9.44
C LYS A 100 -29.82 -13.94 10.54
N HIS A 101 -29.79 -13.50 11.79
CA HIS A 101 -30.44 -14.16 12.93
C HIS A 101 -31.95 -13.80 12.93
N ARG A 102 -32.83 -14.80 12.92
CA ARG A 102 -34.22 -14.63 13.41
C ARG A 102 -34.28 -15.31 14.78
N ARG A 103 -34.61 -14.54 15.83
CA ARG A 103 -34.86 -15.06 17.18
C ARG A 103 -35.95 -16.13 17.12
N ASN A 104 -35.74 -17.28 17.74
CA ASN A 104 -36.82 -18.21 18.04
C ASN A 104 -36.78 -18.66 19.50
N ASN A 105 -37.96 -18.71 20.12
CA ASN A 105 -38.20 -19.22 21.46
C ASN A 105 -38.34 -20.75 21.39
N GLY A 106 -37.49 -21.46 22.15
CA GLY A 106 -37.86 -22.61 22.98
C GLY A 106 -38.15 -24.00 22.37
N VAL A 107 -37.38 -24.97 22.90
CA VAL A 107 -37.74 -26.37 23.28
C VAL A 107 -37.23 -27.52 22.38
N SER A 108 -36.75 -28.58 23.07
CA SER A 108 -35.89 -29.73 22.74
C SER A 108 -36.53 -30.94 22.03
N PHE A 109 -35.72 -31.81 21.37
CA PHE A 109 -35.58 -33.29 21.54
C PHE A 109 -34.84 -33.99 20.34
N SER A 110 -34.41 -35.24 20.56
CA SER A 110 -33.26 -36.02 20.02
C SER A 110 -33.40 -36.85 18.70
N GLU A 111 -32.24 -37.35 18.22
CA GLU A 111 -31.88 -38.60 17.47
C GLU A 111 -31.67 -38.67 15.91
N ASP A 112 -30.44 -39.14 15.57
CA ASP A 112 -29.87 -40.03 14.52
C ASP A 112 -30.00 -39.86 12.97
N GLY A 113 -28.83 -39.95 12.28
CA GLY A 113 -28.68 -40.50 10.90
C GLY A 113 -27.79 -39.73 9.88
N GLU A 114 -26.60 -40.28 9.57
CA GLU A 114 -25.63 -40.10 8.44
C GLU A 114 -25.92 -39.17 7.21
N PRO A 115 -24.93 -38.40 6.68
CA PRO A 115 -25.06 -37.71 5.39
C PRO A 115 -24.08 -38.20 4.29
N GLY A 116 -24.61 -38.73 3.19
CA GLY A 116 -23.94 -38.84 1.90
C GLY A 116 -24.51 -37.84 0.90
N GLY A 117 -23.73 -36.82 0.50
CA GLY A 117 -24.14 -35.87 -0.52
C GLY A 117 -23.10 -34.79 -0.79
N LEU A 118 -22.46 -34.85 -1.96
CA LEU A 118 -21.59 -33.79 -2.49
C LEU A 118 -22.36 -32.47 -2.53
N ARG A 119 -21.97 -31.49 -1.71
CA ARG A 119 -22.43 -30.11 -1.85
C ARG A 119 -21.56 -29.39 -2.86
N GLU A 120 -22.08 -29.23 -4.06
CA GLU A 120 -21.56 -28.31 -5.06
C GLU A 120 -21.77 -26.87 -4.55
N ILE A 121 -20.68 -26.19 -4.17
CA ILE A 121 -20.74 -24.82 -3.66
C ILE A 121 -20.75 -23.86 -4.85
N VAL A 122 -21.94 -23.34 -5.16
CA VAL A 122 -22.15 -22.27 -6.14
C VAL A 122 -21.64 -20.94 -5.57
N PHE A 123 -20.59 -20.38 -6.18
CA PHE A 123 -20.17 -19.01 -5.91
C PHE A 123 -21.22 -18.05 -6.50
N GLY A 124 -22.03 -17.43 -5.64
CA GLY A 124 -23.01 -16.42 -6.05
C GLY A 124 -22.32 -15.13 -6.49
N SER A 125 -22.53 -14.72 -7.74
CA SER A 125 -22.07 -13.42 -8.26
C SER A 125 -22.71 -12.27 -7.47
N CYS A 126 -21.93 -11.21 -7.21
CA CYS A 126 -22.43 -9.97 -6.58
C CYS A 126 -23.21 -9.06 -7.55
N ARG A 127 -23.55 -9.55 -8.76
CA ARG A 127 -24.51 -8.86 -9.65
C ARG A 127 -25.92 -8.96 -9.07
N ARG A 128 -26.62 -7.83 -9.00
CA ARG A 128 -28.03 -7.77 -8.59
C ARG A 128 -29.01 -8.14 -9.72
N GLU A 129 -28.52 -8.54 -10.90
CA GLU A 129 -29.34 -8.69 -12.13
C GLU A 129 -29.06 -9.95 -12.96
N VAL A 130 -28.49 -11.03 -12.40
CA VAL A 130 -28.41 -12.31 -13.12
C VAL A 130 -28.89 -13.45 -12.20
N CYS A 131 -30.16 -13.38 -11.84
CA CYS A 131 -30.96 -14.53 -11.43
C CYS A 131 -32.18 -14.57 -12.36
N SER A 132 -31.96 -14.94 -13.61
CA SER A 132 -33.01 -15.46 -14.48
C SER A 132 -32.35 -16.10 -15.68
N ASP A 133 -32.59 -17.40 -15.79
CA ASP A 133 -32.66 -18.21 -17.02
C ASP A 133 -31.55 -19.25 -17.20
N SER A 134 -31.74 -20.38 -16.52
CA SER A 134 -31.84 -21.69 -17.20
C SER A 134 -32.27 -22.77 -16.19
N LEU A 135 -33.56 -22.82 -15.87
CA LEU A 135 -34.21 -24.02 -15.34
C LEU A 135 -35.06 -24.63 -16.46
N LEU A 136 -34.45 -25.57 -17.17
CA LEU A 136 -35.19 -26.69 -17.75
C LEU A 136 -34.55 -27.93 -17.14
N ASP A 137 -35.05 -28.39 -15.99
CA ASP A 137 -35.84 -29.61 -15.98
C ASP A 137 -36.40 -29.93 -14.59
N LEU A 138 -37.57 -30.56 -14.60
CA LEU A 138 -38.27 -31.23 -13.51
C LEU A 138 -39.05 -30.39 -12.48
N ASP A 139 -40.14 -29.83 -13.01
CA ASP A 139 -41.42 -29.76 -12.31
C ASP A 139 -41.92 -31.19 -11.97
N ARG A 140 -42.03 -31.49 -10.66
CA ARG A 140 -42.99 -32.43 -10.03
C ARG A 140 -42.61 -32.65 -8.56
N VAL A 141 -43.29 -31.96 -7.66
CA VAL A 141 -44.28 -32.55 -6.72
C VAL A 141 -44.81 -31.39 -5.89
N LEU A 142 -46.10 -31.13 -6.07
CA LEU A 142 -46.90 -30.20 -5.27
C LEU A 142 -46.93 -30.64 -3.80
N ALA A 143 -46.75 -29.65 -2.93
CA ALA A 143 -47.45 -29.45 -1.67
C ALA A 143 -47.70 -30.69 -0.80
N LEU A 144 -46.80 -30.93 0.16
CA LEU A 144 -47.18 -31.41 1.48
C LEU A 144 -46.38 -30.65 2.53
N ASP A 145 -47.08 -29.78 3.26
CA ASP A 145 -46.68 -29.30 4.58
C ASP A 145 -46.32 -30.50 5.46
N SER A 146 -45.08 -30.59 5.93
CA SER A 146 -44.71 -31.32 7.15
C SER A 146 -43.25 -31.03 7.54
N ASP A 147 -43.13 -30.16 8.54
CA ASP A 147 -42.15 -30.14 9.62
C ASP A 147 -40.77 -30.80 9.39
N SER A 148 -39.83 -29.97 8.96
CA SER A 148 -38.40 -30.29 8.91
C SER A 148 -37.78 -30.30 10.32
N ARG A 149 -37.57 -31.50 10.89
CA ARG A 149 -36.51 -31.72 11.89
C ARG A 149 -35.22 -32.07 11.15
N GLY A 150 -34.31 -31.09 11.07
CA GLY A 150 -32.96 -31.26 10.55
C GLY A 150 -31.99 -30.54 11.47
N LEU A 151 -31.05 -31.30 12.04
CA LEU A 151 -30.05 -30.91 13.03
C LEU A 151 -29.38 -29.56 12.69
N GLU A 152 -29.41 -28.63 13.65
CA GLU A 152 -28.68 -27.36 13.59
C GLU A 152 -27.18 -27.61 13.71
N ILE A 153 -26.53 -27.89 12.58
CA ILE A 153 -25.08 -27.80 12.47
C ILE A 153 -24.74 -26.32 12.31
N GLN A 154 -24.01 -25.79 13.30
CA GLN A 154 -23.36 -24.49 13.22
C GLN A 154 -22.24 -24.57 12.16
N ASP A 155 -22.61 -24.51 10.89
CA ASP A 155 -21.65 -24.35 9.81
C ASP A 155 -21.13 -22.91 9.87
N SER A 156 -20.05 -22.70 10.64
CA SER A 156 -19.08 -21.70 10.24
C SER A 156 -18.68 -22.05 8.81
N CYS A 157 -18.88 -21.14 7.86
CA CYS A 157 -18.27 -21.31 6.53
C CYS A 157 -16.76 -21.08 6.67
N GLU A 158 -16.10 -21.90 7.47
CA GLU A 158 -14.65 -22.01 7.44
C GLU A 158 -14.29 -22.76 6.17
N ALA A 159 -13.31 -22.22 5.44
CA ALA A 159 -12.74 -22.94 4.30
C ALA A 159 -12.25 -24.30 4.80
N SER A 160 -12.58 -25.36 4.07
CA SER A 160 -12.02 -26.69 4.31
C SER A 160 -10.49 -26.63 4.21
N ASP A 161 -9.79 -27.54 4.89
CA ASP A 161 -8.32 -27.58 4.82
C ASP A 161 -7.82 -27.83 3.38
N LEU A 162 -8.65 -28.48 2.56
CA LEU A 162 -8.41 -28.61 1.12
C LEU A 162 -8.45 -27.27 0.38
N GLU A 163 -9.43 -26.42 0.68
CA GLU A 163 -9.53 -25.07 0.09
C GLU A 163 -8.38 -24.17 0.56
N LYS A 164 -7.98 -24.27 1.84
CA LYS A 164 -6.81 -23.56 2.38
C LYS A 164 -5.52 -23.99 1.67
N HIS A 165 -5.32 -25.30 1.52
CA HIS A 165 -4.17 -25.83 0.82
C HIS A 165 -4.14 -25.40 -0.65
N ARG A 166 -5.30 -25.41 -1.34
CA ARG A 166 -5.42 -24.89 -2.71
C ARG A 166 -5.06 -23.41 -2.80
N ALA A 167 -5.54 -22.59 -1.86
CA ALA A 167 -5.21 -21.16 -1.83
C ALA A 167 -3.71 -20.91 -1.59
N ALA A 168 -3.08 -21.67 -0.69
CA ALA A 168 -1.63 -21.59 -0.46
C ALA A 168 -0.83 -21.98 -1.72
N THR A 169 -1.20 -23.09 -2.36
CA THR A 169 -0.58 -23.54 -3.62
C THR A 169 -0.76 -22.51 -4.74
N ALA A 170 -1.94 -21.87 -4.84
CA ALA A 170 -2.18 -20.80 -5.80
C ALA A 170 -1.23 -19.62 -5.59
N ILE A 171 -1.01 -19.23 -4.33
CA ILE A 171 -0.05 -18.16 -3.97
C ILE A 171 1.37 -18.56 -4.38
N ASP A 172 1.79 -19.79 -4.07
CA ASP A 172 3.13 -20.29 -4.42
C ASP A 172 3.35 -20.36 -5.93
N ASN A 173 2.33 -20.76 -6.70
CA ASN A 173 2.37 -20.76 -8.17
C ASN A 173 2.54 -19.35 -8.73
N VAL A 174 1.75 -18.39 -8.25
CA VAL A 174 1.86 -16.98 -8.63
C VAL A 174 3.25 -16.44 -8.30
N LEU A 175 3.75 -16.69 -7.09
CA LEU A 175 5.08 -16.26 -6.67
C LEU A 175 6.17 -16.89 -7.53
N SER A 176 6.06 -18.17 -7.85
CA SER A 176 7.04 -18.88 -8.70
C SER A 176 7.15 -18.26 -10.09
N VAL A 177 6.02 -17.91 -10.73
CA VAL A 177 6.02 -17.21 -12.02
C VAL A 177 6.73 -15.85 -11.91
N LEU A 178 6.44 -15.09 -10.86
CA LEU A 178 7.03 -13.77 -10.64
C LEU A 178 8.54 -13.86 -10.31
N ILE A 179 8.97 -14.87 -9.56
CA ILE A 179 10.36 -15.12 -9.19
C ILE A 179 11.18 -15.58 -10.40
N ASN A 180 10.66 -16.52 -11.20
CA ASN A 180 11.35 -16.97 -12.42
C ASN A 180 11.59 -15.81 -13.41
N TYR A 181 10.63 -14.90 -13.54
CA TYR A 181 10.82 -13.68 -14.32
C TYR A 181 11.87 -12.74 -13.71
N SER A 182 11.86 -12.63 -12.39
CA SER A 182 12.84 -11.85 -11.63
C SER A 182 14.28 -12.33 -11.86
N GLU A 183 14.52 -13.63 -11.77
CA GLU A 183 15.83 -14.24 -11.97
C GLU A 183 16.34 -14.07 -13.40
N SER A 184 15.45 -14.18 -14.39
CA SER A 184 15.79 -14.03 -15.81
C SER A 184 16.03 -12.59 -16.26
N THR A 185 15.51 -11.59 -15.53
CA THR A 185 15.62 -10.15 -15.89
C THR A 185 16.51 -9.34 -14.94
N GLY A 186 17.05 -9.95 -13.89
CA GLY A 186 17.87 -9.26 -12.87
C GLY A 186 17.10 -8.27 -12.00
N ARG A 187 15.77 -8.25 -12.07
CA ARG A 187 14.89 -7.51 -11.15
C ARG A 187 14.56 -8.43 -9.98
N SER A 188 14.64 -8.00 -8.72
CA SER A 188 14.38 -8.91 -7.58
C SER A 188 12.89 -8.97 -7.20
N VAL A 189 12.30 -10.17 -7.18
CA VAL A 189 11.02 -10.50 -6.52
C VAL A 189 11.36 -11.36 -5.32
N CYS A 190 10.93 -10.95 -4.12
CA CYS A 190 11.23 -11.67 -2.89
C CYS A 190 9.97 -12.34 -2.34
N GLY A 191 10.07 -13.60 -1.93
CA GLY A 191 9.02 -14.29 -1.14
C GLY A 191 8.90 -13.79 0.31
N LYS A 192 9.73 -12.81 0.73
CA LYS A 192 9.59 -12.14 2.03
C LYS A 192 8.71 -10.89 1.87
N ARG A 193 7.73 -10.77 2.76
CA ARG A 193 6.79 -9.64 2.87
C ARG A 193 7.51 -8.30 2.73
N CYS A 194 7.13 -7.53 1.72
CA CYS A 194 7.65 -6.21 1.51
C CYS A 194 6.92 -5.22 2.42
N ASN A 195 7.59 -4.80 3.50
CA ASN A 195 7.27 -3.52 4.13
C ASN A 195 7.76 -2.42 3.19
N LEU A 196 6.92 -1.91 2.26
CA LEU A 196 7.01 -0.51 1.84
C LEU A 196 5.89 -0.05 0.86
N PRO A 197 5.29 1.13 1.08
CA PRO A 197 4.73 1.92 0.01
C PRO A 197 5.86 2.35 -0.92
N ARG A 198 5.70 2.06 -2.23
CA ARG A 198 6.50 2.57 -3.36
C ARG A 198 7.94 2.92 -2.97
N MET A 199 8.86 1.94 -2.99
CA MET A 199 10.29 2.16 -2.80
C MET A 199 10.80 3.30 -3.70
N ILE A 200 10.86 4.50 -3.14
CA ILE A 200 11.73 5.56 -3.64
C ILE A 200 13.11 5.18 -3.11
N ASN A 201 13.75 4.27 -3.85
CA ASN A 201 14.98 3.64 -3.41
C ASN A 201 16.15 4.58 -3.55
N ILE A 202 16.51 5.16 -2.42
CA ILE A 202 17.83 5.71 -2.23
C ILE A 202 18.80 4.53 -2.09
N SER A 203 19.97 4.58 -2.75
CA SER A 203 20.94 3.49 -2.68
C SER A 203 21.31 3.16 -1.22
N SER A 204 21.58 1.88 -0.93
CA SER A 204 21.97 1.44 0.42
C SER A 204 23.17 2.22 0.96
N SER A 205 24.12 2.57 0.08
CA SER A 205 25.28 3.40 0.39
C SER A 205 24.91 4.84 0.78
N LEU A 206 23.92 5.46 0.13
CA LEU A 206 23.40 6.76 0.54
C LEU A 206 22.70 6.65 1.88
N HIS A 207 21.82 5.66 2.04
CA HIS A 207 21.06 5.46 3.26
C HIS A 207 21.98 5.31 4.48
N ILE A 208 23.04 4.52 4.36
CA ILE A 208 24.07 4.36 5.40
C ILE A 208 24.78 5.69 5.68
N SER A 209 25.12 6.47 4.65
CA SER A 209 25.79 7.76 4.81
C SER A 209 24.91 8.79 5.50
N LEU A 210 23.65 8.89 5.10
CA LEU A 210 22.65 9.76 5.70
C LEU A 210 22.34 9.38 7.15
N GLY A 211 22.29 8.08 7.48
CA GLY A 211 22.03 7.59 8.84
C GLY A 211 23.08 7.97 9.88
N ARG A 212 24.28 8.43 9.45
CA ARG A 212 25.31 8.94 10.37
C ARG A 212 25.03 10.37 10.84
N ILE A 213 24.21 11.12 10.11
CA ILE A 213 23.89 12.52 10.39
C ILE A 213 22.87 12.58 11.53
N LYS A 214 23.19 13.35 12.58
CA LYS A 214 22.38 13.40 13.82
C LYS A 214 21.35 14.52 13.85
N GLN A 215 21.37 15.40 12.85
CA GLN A 215 20.42 16.50 12.73
C GLN A 215 19.06 16.02 12.20
N SER A 216 18.01 16.77 12.51
CA SER A 216 16.67 16.56 11.95
C SER A 216 16.66 17.06 10.52
N PHE A 217 16.44 16.16 9.56
CA PHE A 217 16.32 16.52 8.15
C PHE A 217 15.49 15.52 7.36
N VAL A 218 15.01 15.96 6.22
CA VAL A 218 14.36 15.14 5.20
C VAL A 218 14.96 15.43 3.82
N LEU A 219 14.88 14.44 2.93
CA LEU A 219 15.11 14.63 1.50
C LEU A 219 13.79 14.49 0.77
N THR A 220 13.52 15.40 -0.17
CA THR A 220 12.37 15.34 -1.08
C THR A 220 12.83 15.25 -2.53
N ASP A 221 12.07 14.54 -3.36
CA ASP A 221 12.38 14.36 -4.78
C ASP A 221 11.53 15.31 -5.64
N PRO A 222 12.15 16.36 -6.23
CA PRO A 222 11.43 17.34 -7.04
C PRO A 222 10.95 16.79 -8.40
N HIS A 223 11.42 15.60 -8.81
CA HIS A 223 11.03 14.98 -10.08
C HIS A 223 9.77 14.12 -9.96
N LEU A 224 9.28 13.92 -8.74
CA LEU A 224 8.04 13.20 -8.47
C LEU A 224 6.89 14.19 -8.20
N PRO A 225 5.64 13.81 -8.57
CA PRO A 225 4.48 14.64 -8.26
C PRO A 225 4.39 14.93 -6.77
N ASP A 226 4.08 16.18 -6.40
CA ASP A 226 3.94 16.64 -5.01
C ASP A 226 5.24 16.65 -4.18
N MET A 227 6.42 16.48 -4.79
CA MET A 227 7.73 16.53 -4.12
C MET A 227 7.80 15.71 -2.82
N PRO A 228 7.50 14.40 -2.87
CA PRO A 228 7.36 13.57 -1.69
C PRO A 228 8.69 13.38 -0.96
N ILE A 229 8.61 13.13 0.34
CA ILE A 229 9.75 12.74 1.17
C ILE A 229 10.24 11.35 0.75
N VAL A 230 11.52 11.27 0.43
CA VAL A 230 12.22 10.03 0.06
C VAL A 230 13.12 9.51 1.18
N TYR A 231 13.51 10.41 2.10
CA TYR A 231 14.28 10.09 3.30
C TYR A 231 13.84 10.95 4.46
N ALA A 232 13.73 10.36 5.64
CA ALA A 232 13.55 11.08 6.89
C ALA A 232 14.57 10.58 7.92
N SER A 233 15.29 11.51 8.54
CA SER A 233 16.25 11.15 9.60
C SER A 233 15.54 10.75 10.88
N ASP A 234 16.18 9.92 11.72
CA ASP A 234 15.61 9.51 13.00
C ASP A 234 15.34 10.69 13.93
N ALA A 235 16.16 11.74 13.82
CA ALA A 235 15.95 12.98 14.56
C ALA A 235 14.69 13.72 14.11
N PHE A 236 14.36 13.69 12.81
CA PHE A 236 13.11 14.26 12.29
C PHE A 236 11.88 13.49 12.79
N LEU A 237 11.92 12.16 12.73
CA LEU A 237 10.83 11.31 13.23
C LEU A 237 10.60 11.56 14.72
N LYS A 238 11.68 11.59 15.52
CA LYS A 238 11.60 11.87 16.95
C LYS A 238 11.08 13.28 17.27
N MET A 239 11.48 14.28 16.49
CA MET A 239 11.07 15.67 16.70
C MET A 239 9.59 15.89 16.38
N THR A 240 9.07 15.23 15.36
CA THR A 240 7.70 15.42 14.85
C THR A 240 6.69 14.42 15.41
N GLY A 241 7.16 13.29 15.93
CA GLY A 241 6.33 12.21 16.47
C GLY A 241 5.70 11.29 15.42
N TYR A 242 6.03 11.48 14.14
CA TYR A 242 5.57 10.60 13.06
C TYR A 242 6.49 9.40 12.87
N ASP A 243 5.89 8.28 12.48
CA ASP A 243 6.62 7.08 12.10
C ASP A 243 7.13 7.17 10.66
N ARG A 244 8.21 6.46 10.37
CA ARG A 244 8.85 6.51 9.04
C ARG A 244 7.88 6.17 7.90
N HIS A 245 7.00 5.20 8.11
CA HIS A 245 6.03 4.76 7.11
C HIS A 245 4.90 5.77 6.88
N GLU A 246 4.69 6.72 7.80
CA GLU A 246 3.68 7.78 7.68
C GLU A 246 4.22 9.00 6.94
N VAL A 247 5.55 9.19 6.91
CA VAL A 247 6.18 10.36 6.29
C VAL A 247 6.71 10.07 4.89
N LEU A 248 7.24 8.86 4.64
CA LEU A 248 7.79 8.51 3.35
C LEU A 248 6.69 8.49 2.28
N GLY A 249 6.94 9.13 1.14
CA GLY A 249 5.98 9.25 0.05
C GLY A 249 5.00 10.42 0.18
N HIS A 250 5.05 11.19 1.27
CA HIS A 250 4.18 12.35 1.49
C HIS A 250 4.94 13.67 1.37
N ASN A 251 4.25 14.74 0.96
CA ASN A 251 4.79 16.10 1.02
C ASN A 251 4.91 16.57 2.48
N CYS A 252 5.93 17.37 2.81
CA CYS A 252 6.16 17.89 4.17
C CYS A 252 5.05 18.82 4.70
N SER A 253 4.06 19.19 3.87
CA SER A 253 2.97 20.09 4.23
C SER A 253 2.06 19.55 5.32
N PHE A 254 2.12 18.25 5.67
CA PHE A 254 1.42 17.69 6.83
C PHE A 254 1.87 18.30 8.17
N LEU A 255 3.01 18.99 8.21
CA LEU A 255 3.47 19.73 9.39
C LEU A 255 2.83 21.12 9.51
N ASN A 256 2.15 21.61 8.47
CA ASN A 256 1.46 22.89 8.51
C ASN A 256 0.14 22.75 9.28
N GLY A 257 -0.31 23.83 9.91
CA GLY A 257 -1.60 23.90 10.58
C GLY A 257 -2.25 25.27 10.44
N LEU A 258 -3.29 25.51 11.23
CA LEU A 258 -4.16 26.68 11.11
C LEU A 258 -3.39 28.01 11.21
N ASP A 259 -2.44 28.09 12.14
CA ASP A 259 -1.69 29.32 12.42
C ASP A 259 -0.34 29.37 11.68
N THR A 260 -0.09 28.44 10.76
CA THR A 260 1.10 28.48 9.91
C THR A 260 1.00 29.66 8.94
N ASP A 261 1.97 30.57 9.00
CA ASP A 261 1.98 31.76 8.15
C ASP A 261 2.10 31.43 6.66
N THR A 262 1.11 31.88 5.89
CA THR A 262 1.03 31.69 4.43
C THR A 262 2.08 32.49 3.67
N ALA A 263 2.52 33.65 4.18
CA ALA A 263 3.58 34.42 3.52
C ALA A 263 4.92 33.66 3.56
N THR A 264 5.23 33.02 4.68
CA THR A 264 6.38 32.14 4.83
C THR A 264 6.31 30.92 3.90
N LEU A 265 5.12 30.31 3.74
CA LEU A 265 4.92 29.21 2.78
C LEU A 265 5.18 29.65 1.34
N ASN A 266 4.67 30.81 0.93
CA ASN A 266 4.90 31.37 -0.40
C ASN A 266 6.40 31.64 -0.64
N GLN A 267 7.13 32.11 0.39
CA GLN A 267 8.58 32.32 0.31
C GLN A 267 9.33 30.99 0.08
N ILE A 268 8.92 29.93 0.76
CA ILE A 268 9.49 28.58 0.56
C ILE A 268 9.22 28.11 -0.87
N GLU A 269 7.97 28.19 -1.33
CA GLU A 269 7.56 27.75 -2.67
C GLU A 269 8.33 28.49 -3.76
N GLU A 270 8.47 29.81 -3.64
CA GLU A 270 9.25 30.63 -4.57
C GLU A 270 10.73 30.25 -4.56
N SER A 271 11.29 29.93 -3.39
CA SER A 271 12.69 29.49 -3.27
C SER A 271 12.92 28.14 -3.95
N ILE A 272 11.98 27.21 -3.79
CA ILE A 272 12.02 25.90 -4.47
C ILE A 272 11.90 26.10 -5.98
N ARG A 273 10.93 26.90 -6.44
CA ARG A 273 10.69 27.21 -7.86
C ARG A 273 11.88 27.87 -8.53
N THR A 274 12.58 28.75 -7.81
CA THR A 274 13.79 29.45 -8.29
C THR A 274 15.08 28.67 -8.07
N GLU A 275 15.00 27.44 -7.56
CA GLU A 275 16.15 26.58 -7.25
C GLU A 275 17.16 27.21 -6.29
N ARG A 276 16.68 28.01 -5.33
CA ARG A 276 17.51 28.73 -4.35
C ARG A 276 17.33 28.14 -2.95
N ALA A 277 18.37 28.32 -2.14
CA ALA A 277 18.29 27.98 -0.72
C ALA A 277 17.53 29.08 0.03
N CYS A 278 16.77 28.71 1.05
CA CYS A 278 16.10 29.64 1.95
C CYS A 278 16.19 29.17 3.40
N THR A 279 16.21 30.13 4.32
CA THR A 279 16.08 29.90 5.76
C THR A 279 14.91 30.71 6.26
N VAL A 280 13.99 30.07 6.97
CA VAL A 280 12.78 30.71 7.51
C VAL A 280 12.47 30.20 8.92
N ARG A 281 11.69 30.96 9.66
CA ARG A 281 11.03 30.50 10.89
C ARG A 281 9.57 30.25 10.56
N ILE A 282 9.11 29.02 10.76
CA ILE A 282 7.74 28.61 10.44
C ILE A 282 7.12 27.87 11.62
N LEU A 283 5.84 28.14 11.90
CA LEU A 283 5.10 27.40 12.90
C LEU A 283 4.63 26.06 12.31
N ASN A 284 5.03 24.96 12.94
CA ASN A 284 4.67 23.61 12.53
C ASN A 284 4.00 22.85 13.68
N TYR A 285 3.32 21.76 13.34
CA TYR A 285 2.54 20.92 14.26
C TYR A 285 3.03 19.47 14.20
N ARG A 286 3.13 18.85 15.38
CA ARG A 286 3.50 17.44 15.54
C ARG A 286 2.29 16.54 15.39
N LYS A 287 2.52 15.22 15.35
CA LYS A 287 1.46 14.20 15.29
C LYS A 287 0.45 14.30 16.45
N ASP A 288 0.90 14.74 17.62
CA ASP A 288 0.06 14.97 18.80
C ASP A 288 -0.67 16.33 18.80
N ASN A 289 -0.61 17.06 17.69
CA ASN A 289 -1.12 18.43 17.50
C ASN A 289 -0.43 19.51 18.33
N SER A 290 0.68 19.20 19.03
CA SER A 290 1.49 20.24 19.66
C SER A 290 2.20 21.09 18.61
N SER A 291 2.20 22.41 18.80
CA SER A 291 2.91 23.33 17.91
C SER A 291 4.38 23.49 18.32
N PHE A 292 5.21 23.88 17.36
CA PHE A 292 6.60 24.28 17.59
C PHE A 292 7.09 25.23 16.52
N TRP A 293 8.01 26.10 16.92
CA TRP A 293 8.73 26.96 15.99
C TRP A 293 9.86 26.17 15.33
N ASN A 294 9.69 25.92 14.04
CA ASN A 294 10.67 25.25 13.21
C ASN A 294 11.56 26.30 12.54
N PHE A 295 12.80 26.39 13.00
CA PHE A 295 13.84 27.07 12.24
C PHE A 295 14.28 26.14 11.11
N LEU A 296 13.80 26.46 9.90
CA LEU A 296 13.82 25.60 8.73
C LEU A 296 14.79 26.14 7.68
N HIS A 297 15.73 25.30 7.26
CA HIS A 297 16.60 25.59 6.12
C HIS A 297 16.36 24.59 4.99
N ILE A 298 16.07 25.12 3.79
CA ILE A 298 15.84 24.32 2.58
C ILE A 298 16.95 24.64 1.57
N SER A 299 17.53 23.61 0.96
CA SER A 299 18.60 23.78 -0.03
C SER A 299 18.50 22.73 -1.14
N PRO A 300 18.72 23.11 -2.42
CA PRO A 300 18.84 22.14 -3.49
C PRO A 300 20.12 21.31 -3.33
N VAL A 301 20.02 20.02 -3.56
CA VAL A 301 21.13 19.06 -3.58
C VAL A 301 21.33 18.57 -4.99
N ARG A 302 22.47 18.90 -5.58
CA ARG A 302 22.79 18.58 -6.98
C ARG A 302 23.61 17.29 -7.07
N ASN A 303 23.33 16.47 -8.08
CA ASN A 303 24.13 15.29 -8.41
C ASN A 303 25.46 15.69 -9.08
N ALA A 304 26.27 14.70 -9.48
CA ALA A 304 27.55 14.94 -10.16
C ALA A 304 27.40 15.69 -11.50
N SER A 305 26.26 15.55 -12.19
CA SER A 305 25.96 16.28 -13.43
C SER A 305 25.57 17.75 -13.22
N GLY A 306 25.43 18.20 -11.97
CA GLY A 306 24.99 19.56 -11.64
C GLY A 306 23.46 19.76 -11.66
N LYS A 307 22.69 18.73 -12.05
CA LYS A 307 21.22 18.75 -11.94
C LYS A 307 20.77 18.54 -10.49
N ILE A 308 19.67 19.16 -10.10
CA ILE A 308 19.07 18.92 -8.78
C ILE A 308 18.61 17.47 -8.72
N ALA A 309 19.11 16.73 -7.72
CA ALA A 309 18.65 15.39 -7.40
C ALA A 309 17.56 15.42 -6.35
N TYR A 310 17.73 16.23 -5.31
CA TYR A 310 16.81 16.33 -4.18
C TYR A 310 16.77 17.77 -3.67
N PHE A 311 15.74 18.09 -2.87
CA PHE A 311 15.82 19.16 -1.89
C PHE A 311 16.08 18.58 -0.51
N VAL A 312 16.99 19.19 0.24
CA VAL A 312 17.17 18.90 1.67
C VAL A 312 16.46 19.96 2.48
N SER A 313 15.70 19.53 3.48
CA SER A 313 15.11 20.40 4.49
C SER A 313 15.65 20.01 5.87
N VAL A 314 16.33 20.92 6.55
CA VAL A 314 16.88 20.72 7.90
C VAL A 314 16.08 21.54 8.89
N GLN A 315 15.60 20.88 9.94
CA GLN A 315 14.71 21.47 10.94
C GLN A 315 15.39 21.59 12.29
N ILE A 316 15.15 22.69 12.99
CA ILE A 316 15.53 22.88 14.39
C ILE A 316 14.30 23.39 15.14
N ASP A 317 13.92 22.67 16.20
CA ASP A 317 12.89 23.11 17.13
C ASP A 317 13.47 24.18 18.08
N GLU A 318 13.04 25.43 17.90
CA GLU A 318 13.52 26.57 18.70
C GLU A 318 13.13 26.45 20.18
N GLY A 319 12.06 25.73 20.51
CA GLY A 319 11.60 25.51 21.89
C GLY A 319 12.32 24.37 22.63
N SER A 320 13.16 23.61 21.93
CA SER A 320 13.81 22.42 22.50
C SER A 320 14.97 22.79 23.43
N LYS A 321 14.94 22.32 24.69
CA LYS A 321 16.00 22.53 25.70
C LYS A 321 17.38 21.92 25.37
N ASN A 322 17.54 21.30 24.20
CA ASN A 322 18.76 20.63 23.77
C ASN A 322 19.73 21.51 22.95
N GLN A 323 19.53 22.83 22.90
CA GLN A 323 20.32 23.70 22.02
C GLN A 323 21.77 23.92 22.47
N ASP A 324 22.09 23.77 23.76
CA ASP A 324 23.37 24.26 24.32
C ASP A 324 24.53 23.26 24.40
N ARG A 325 24.44 22.06 23.80
CA ARG A 325 25.52 21.06 23.98
C ARG A 325 26.72 21.19 23.04
N HIS A 326 26.66 22.03 22.01
CA HIS A 326 27.65 22.00 20.92
C HIS A 326 28.31 23.34 20.54
N GLY A 327 27.95 24.47 21.17
CA GLY A 327 28.59 25.78 20.94
C GLY A 327 28.49 26.36 19.52
N LEU A 328 27.80 25.68 18.59
CA LEU A 328 27.58 26.11 17.22
C LEU A 328 26.22 26.81 17.09
N SER A 329 26.15 27.88 16.33
CA SER A 329 24.87 28.55 16.03
C SER A 329 23.90 27.60 15.31
N PRO A 330 22.57 27.79 15.46
CA PRO A 330 21.57 27.01 14.75
C PRO A 330 21.82 26.94 13.23
N GLU A 331 22.22 28.07 12.63
CA GLU A 331 22.55 28.18 11.21
C GLU A 331 23.76 27.32 10.85
N MET A 332 24.83 27.36 11.64
CA MET A 332 26.01 26.52 11.42
C MET A 332 25.67 25.03 11.48
N ARG A 333 24.76 24.64 12.37
CA ARG A 333 24.29 23.25 12.49
C ARG A 333 23.52 22.81 11.25
N GLN A 334 22.65 23.67 10.73
CA GLN A 334 21.91 23.41 9.48
C GLN A 334 22.86 23.29 8.27
N LEU A 335 23.76 24.26 8.11
CA LEU A 335 24.68 24.30 6.98
C LEU A 335 25.69 23.14 6.99
N SER A 336 26.15 22.72 8.17
CA SER A 336 27.01 21.54 8.33
C SER A 336 26.31 20.25 7.88
N ALA A 337 25.04 20.07 8.27
CA ALA A 337 24.24 18.93 7.83
C ALA A 337 24.04 18.97 6.29
N VAL A 338 23.67 20.13 5.74
CA VAL A 338 23.50 20.32 4.29
C VAL A 338 24.78 20.01 3.53
N GLY A 339 25.94 20.47 4.01
CA GLY A 339 27.24 20.18 3.41
C GLY A 339 27.53 18.68 3.36
N THR A 340 27.31 17.98 4.48
CA THR A 340 27.50 16.52 4.56
C THR A 340 26.57 15.76 3.60
N ILE A 341 25.31 16.17 3.51
CA ILE A 341 24.31 15.58 2.60
C ILE A 341 24.69 15.81 1.14
N LYS A 342 25.10 17.04 0.79
CA LYS A 342 25.55 17.38 -0.57
C LYS A 342 26.72 16.51 -1.01
N VAL A 343 27.69 16.28 -0.12
CA VAL A 343 28.82 15.38 -0.39
C VAL A 343 28.32 13.95 -0.61
N ALA A 344 27.49 13.42 0.31
CA ALA A 344 26.98 12.06 0.21
C ALA A 344 26.22 11.80 -1.10
N VAL A 345 25.34 12.71 -1.52
CA VAL A 345 24.57 12.58 -2.76
C VAL A 345 25.48 12.67 -4.00
N ARG A 346 26.46 13.58 -3.99
CA ARG A 346 27.38 13.76 -5.11
C ARG A 346 28.30 12.55 -5.31
N SER A 347 28.83 11.97 -4.23
CA SER A 347 29.74 10.82 -4.28
C SER A 347 29.12 9.56 -4.91
N LEU A 348 27.81 9.38 -4.79
CA LEU A 348 27.10 8.22 -5.35
C LEU A 348 26.83 8.30 -6.84
N SER A 349 26.73 9.53 -7.35
CA SER A 349 26.55 9.75 -8.78
C SER A 349 27.83 9.44 -9.57
N MET A 350 28.99 9.37 -8.90
CA MET A 350 30.27 9.04 -9.54
C MET A 350 30.46 7.54 -9.74
N SER A 351 29.88 6.67 -8.90
CA SER A 351 30.03 5.21 -9.02
C SER A 351 29.16 4.59 -10.14
N ALA A 352 28.20 5.32 -10.69
CA ALA A 352 27.35 4.85 -11.80
C ALA A 352 27.92 5.16 -13.20
N GLY A 353 29.02 5.92 -13.29
CA GLY A 353 29.56 6.45 -14.55
C GLY A 353 30.73 5.68 -15.17
N THR A 354 31.27 4.65 -14.51
CA THR A 354 32.47 3.93 -14.97
C THR A 354 32.17 2.47 -15.26
N SER A 355 31.43 2.20 -16.33
CA SER A 355 31.44 0.88 -16.97
C SER A 355 31.14 1.03 -18.47
N LYS A 356 32.09 1.64 -19.17
CA LYS A 356 32.34 1.40 -20.59
C LYS A 356 33.85 1.49 -20.79
N SER A 357 34.51 0.34 -20.80
CA SER A 357 35.74 0.15 -21.53
C SER A 357 35.81 -1.28 -22.03
#